data_AF-A0A0F9R3I2-F1
#
_entry.id   AF-A0A0F9R3I2-F1
#
_cell.length_a   1.000
_cell.length_b   1.000
_cell.length_c   1.000
_cell.angle_alpha   90.00
_cell.angle_beta   90.00
_cell.angle_gamma   90.00
#
_symmetry.space_group_name_H-M   'P 1'
#
loop_
_entity.id
_entity.type
_entity.pdbx_description
1 polymer ?
#
loop_
_entity_poly.entity_id
_entity_poly.type
_entity_poly.pdbx_seq_one_letter_code
_entity_poly.pdbx_strand_id
1 'polypeptide(L)' 'MARLFDKNCAVMERTADGQALGRCWFYVGDRNVCPRHGDVQKVQEHFVETGHLTDRRKDDERYVR' A
#
# COMPACT_ATOMS: atom_id res chain seq x y z
N MET A 1 -10.94 4.35 17.32
CA MET A 1 -11.33 3.06 16.71
C MET A 1 -10.27 2.70 15.69
N ALA A 2 -9.23 1.96 16.09
CA ALA A 2 -8.24 1.45 15.15
C ALA A 2 -8.87 0.26 14.42
N ARG A 3 -8.91 0.33 13.10
CA ARG A 3 -9.79 -0.45 12.21
C ARG A 3 -9.20 -1.79 11.78
N LEU A 4 -8.24 -2.42 12.47
CA LEU A 4 -7.59 -3.70 12.10
C LEU A 4 -6.91 -3.77 10.69
N PHE A 5 -7.40 -3.08 9.66
CA PHE A 5 -6.92 -3.06 8.27
C PHE A 5 -5.97 -1.90 7.95
N ASP A 6 -5.83 -0.97 8.89
CA ASP A 6 -5.01 0.25 8.87
C ASP A 6 -3.51 -0.08 8.90
N LYS A 7 -3.16 -1.30 9.29
CA LYS A 7 -1.77 -1.74 9.37
C LYS A 7 -1.35 -2.70 8.27
N ASN A 8 -2.26 -3.07 7.37
CA ASN A 8 -1.93 -3.79 6.15
C ASN A 8 -1.43 -2.82 5.09
N CYS A 9 -0.52 -3.28 4.24
CA CYS A 9 0.09 -2.47 3.19
C CYS A 9 -0.98 -1.92 2.24
N ALA A 10 -1.09 -0.59 2.15
CA ALA A 10 -2.11 0.07 1.35
C ALA A 10 -1.80 0.12 -0.17
N VAL A 11 -0.92 -0.76 -0.64
CA VAL A 11 -0.69 -1.00 -2.07
C VAL A 11 -1.81 -1.88 -2.64
N MET A 12 -2.32 -1.53 -3.81
CA MET A 12 -3.18 -2.39 -4.61
C MET A 12 -2.31 -3.44 -5.35
N GLU A 13 -2.44 -4.68 -4.93
CA GLU A 13 -1.83 -5.84 -5.57
C GLU A 13 -2.49 -6.13 -6.90
N ARG A 14 -1.68 -6.61 -7.84
CA ARG A 14 -2.11 -7.04 -9.16
C ARG A 14 -1.50 -8.38 -9.53
N THR A 15 -2.17 -9.10 -10.41
CA THR A 15 -1.59 -10.24 -11.12
C THR A 15 -0.51 -9.76 -12.11
N ALA A 16 0.28 -10.69 -12.64
CA ALA A 16 1.33 -10.37 -13.62
C ALA A 16 0.77 -9.75 -14.92
N ASP A 17 -0.44 -10.14 -15.31
CA ASP A 17 -1.19 -9.57 -16.44
C ASP A 17 -1.97 -8.29 -16.06
N GLY A 18 -1.79 -7.79 -14.84
CA GLY A 18 -2.26 -6.47 -14.41
C GLY A 18 -3.70 -6.41 -13.88
N GLN A 19 -4.36 -7.54 -13.65
CA GLN A 19 -5.68 -7.58 -13.01
C GLN A 19 -5.56 -7.18 -11.53
N ALA A 20 -6.52 -6.41 -11.01
CA ALA A 20 -6.52 -6.00 -9.61
C ALA A 20 -6.89 -7.18 -8.70
N LEU A 21 -6.03 -7.49 -7.73
CA LEU A 21 -6.28 -8.50 -6.71
C LEU A 21 -6.84 -7.89 -5.42
N GLY A 22 -6.56 -6.62 -5.17
CA GLY A 22 -7.03 -5.89 -3.97
C GLY A 22 -5.87 -5.42 -3.10
N ARG A 23 -6.10 -5.23 -1.81
CA ARG A 23 -5.08 -4.74 -0.87
C ARG A 23 -3.98 -5.77 -0.63
N CYS A 24 -2.73 -5.32 -0.54
CA CYS A 24 -1.64 -6.14 -0.05
C CYS A 24 -1.87 -6.60 1.41
N TRP A 25 -1.82 -7.91 1.60
CA TRP A 25 -2.12 -8.55 2.88
C TRP A 25 -1.01 -8.44 3.93
N PHE A 26 0.20 -8.02 3.55
CA PHE A 26 1.32 -7.90 4.49
C PHE A 26 1.10 -6.79 5.52
N TYR A 27 1.34 -7.13 6.79
CA TYR A 27 1.40 -6.17 7.89
C TYR A 27 2.65 -5.31 7.77
N VAL A 28 2.49 -4.00 7.92
CA VAL A 28 3.56 -3.00 7.74
C VAL A 28 4.17 -2.59 9.08
N GLY A 29 3.39 -2.66 10.15
CA GLY A 29 3.83 -2.26 11.49
C GLY A 29 4.25 -0.79 11.58
N ASP A 30 4.95 -0.45 12.66
CA ASP A 30 5.20 0.95 13.01
C ASP A 30 6.36 1.59 12.23
N ARG A 31 7.13 0.77 11.48
CA ARG A 31 8.25 1.24 10.65
C ARG A 31 7.83 1.60 9.22
N ASN A 32 6.55 1.44 8.86
CA ASN A 32 6.08 1.69 7.50
C ASN A 32 6.80 0.86 6.40
N VAL A 33 7.34 -0.33 6.75
CA VAL A 33 8.04 -1.21 5.79
C VAL A 33 7.23 -2.47 5.54
N CYS A 34 6.81 -2.66 4.30
CA CYS A 34 6.18 -3.87 3.80
C CYS A 34 7.25 -4.86 3.29
N PRO A 35 7.23 -6.15 3.70
CA PRO A 35 8.16 -7.16 3.19
C PRO A 35 8.18 -7.33 1.67
N ARG A 36 7.05 -7.01 0.99
CA ARG A 36 6.93 -7.11 -0.47
C ARG A 36 7.21 -5.79 -1.19
N HIS A 37 6.81 -4.66 -0.61
CA HIS A 37 6.81 -3.37 -1.29
C HIS A 37 7.87 -2.39 -0.81
N GLY A 38 8.63 -2.73 0.24
CA GLY A 38 9.62 -1.85 0.85
C GLY A 38 8.99 -0.77 1.72
N ASP A 39 9.59 0.41 1.73
CA ASP A 39 9.03 1.58 2.41
C ASP A 39 7.71 1.99 1.74
N VAL A 40 6.64 2.02 2.53
CA VAL A 40 5.29 2.36 2.11
C VAL A 40 4.73 3.51 2.95
N GLN A 41 5.57 4.31 3.61
CA GLN A 41 5.11 5.42 4.46
C GLN A 41 4.14 6.35 3.72
N LYS A 42 4.55 6.87 2.56
CA LYS A 42 3.70 7.79 1.78
C LYS A 42 2.42 7.11 1.28
N VAL A 43 2.47 5.80 0.98
CA VAL A 43 1.30 5.01 0.57
C VAL A 43 0.33 4.86 1.73
N GLN A 44 0.83 4.65 2.95
CA GLN A 44 0.00 4.59 4.15
C GLN A 44 -0.60 5.95 4.50
N GLU A 45 0.19 7.03 4.42
CA GLU A 45 -0.28 8.40 4.62
C GLU A 45 -1.41 8.75 3.63
N HIS A 46 -1.22 8.45 2.34
CA HIS A 46 -2.25 8.65 1.32
C HIS A 46 -3.52 7.87 1.62
N PHE A 47 -3.40 6.62 2.07
CA PHE A 47 -4.56 5.80 2.41
C PHE A 47 -5.29 6.32 3.65
N VAL A 48 -4.57 6.79 4.66
CA VAL A 48 -5.18 7.42 5.85
C VAL A 48 -5.92 8.70 5.49
N GLU A 49 -5.36 9.51 4.59
CA GLU A 49 -5.96 10.76 4.13
C GLU A 49 -7.20 10.55 3.26
N THR A 50 -7.15 9.60 2.33
CA THR A 50 -8.13 9.49 1.24
C THR A 50 -9.03 8.26 1.31
N GLY A 51 -8.63 7.22 2.05
CA GLY A 51 -9.27 5.92 2.03
C GLY A 51 -9.05 5.11 0.74
N HIS A 52 -8.17 5.56 -0.18
CA HIS A 52 -7.87 4.89 -1.44
C HIS A 52 -6.52 4.15 -1.43
N LEU A 53 -6.51 2.94 -2.01
CA LEU A 53 -5.27 2.17 -2.21
C LEU A 53 -4.43 2.79 -3.32
N THR A 54 -3.10 2.81 -3.14
CA THR A 54 -2.17 3.27 -4.18
C THR A 54 -1.91 2.16 -5.20
N ASP A 55 -2.04 2.48 -6.49
CA ASP A 55 -1.77 1.56 -7.60
C ASP A 55 -0.39 1.85 -8.20
N ARG A 56 0.60 0.99 -7.90
CA ARG A 56 1.99 1.18 -8.33
C ARG A 56 2.15 1.33 -9.86
N ARG A 57 1.26 0.78 -10.70
CA ARG A 57 1.32 0.98 -12.16
C ARG A 57 1.27 2.44 -12.60
N LYS A 58 0.59 3.30 -11.82
CA LYS A 58 0.42 4.72 -12.13
C LYS A 58 1.36 5.62 -11.31
N ASP A 59 1.78 5.12 -10.15
CA ASP A 59 2.38 5.92 -9.08
C ASP A 59 3.86 5.59 -8.80
N ASP A 60 4.46 4.62 -9.51
CA ASP A 60 5.84 4.15 -9.29
C ASP A 60 6.90 5.28 -9.36
N GLU A 61 6.65 6.36 -10.10
CA GLU A 61 7.58 7.51 -10.15
C GLU A 61 7.39 8.53 -9.02
N ARG A 62 6.23 8.56 -8.37
CA ARG A 62 5.85 9.65 -7.46
C ARG A 62 6.10 9.35 -5.98
N TYR A 63 6.24 8.08 -5.62
CA TYR A 63 6.32 7.64 -4.23
C TYR A 63 7.54 6.78 -3.88
N VAL A 64 8.37 6.39 -4.85
CA VAL A 64 9.58 5.54 -4.68
C VAL A 64 10.87 6.38 -4.74
N ARG A 65 10.88 7.53 -4.07
CA ARG A 65 12.08 8.34 -3.82
C ARG A 65 12.14 8.78 -2.37
#